data_AF-A0A2H0YA03-F1
#
_entry.id   AF-A0A2H0YA03-F1
#
_cell.length_a   1.000
_cell.length_b   1.000
_cell.length_c   1.000
_cell.angle_alpha   90.00
_cell.angle_beta   90.00
_cell.angle_gamma   90.00
#
_symmetry.space_group_name_H-M   'P 1'
#
loop_
_entity.id
_entity.type
_entity.pdbx_description
1 polymer ?
#
loop_
_entity_poly.entity_id
_entity_poly.type
_entity_poly.pdbx_seq_one_letter_code
_entity_poly.pdbx_strand_id
1 'polypeptide(L)'
;GPLFQGRYKGILVTKDEYFLHLSSYIHVNPIELPNYSEIRKLENYPYSSYSDYIGKRNAPWVYRTYILDYIDKKENKFTIYKKETEELAKASDKYKKQFKSLLLE
;
A
#
# COMPACT_ATOMS: atom_id res chain seq x y z
N GLY A 1 30.39 0.26 6.98
CA GLY A 1 29.75 0.25 5.65
C GLY A 1 28.74 1.40 5.55
N PRO A 2 28.31 1.80 4.34
CA PRO A 2 27.35 2.90 4.17
C PRO A 2 25.96 2.49 4.67
N LEU A 3 25.28 3.39 5.38
CA LEU A 3 23.91 3.20 5.86
C LEU A 3 22.90 3.07 4.69
N PHE A 4 23.18 3.74 3.57
CA PHE A 4 22.32 3.76 2.40
C PHE A 4 22.86 2.86 1.29
N GLN A 5 21.98 2.04 0.71
CA GLN A 5 22.27 1.28 -0.51
C GLN A 5 22.02 2.15 -1.75
N GLY A 6 23.05 2.87 -2.19
CA GLY A 6 23.05 3.57 -3.48
C GLY A 6 22.03 4.70 -3.61
N ARG A 7 21.70 5.07 -4.86
CA ARG A 7 20.73 6.13 -5.17
C ARG A 7 19.31 5.58 -5.06
N TYR A 8 18.40 6.39 -4.53
CA TYR A 8 16.97 6.05 -4.51
C TYR A 8 16.39 6.11 -5.94
N LYS A 9 15.28 5.39 -6.15
CA LYS A 9 14.47 5.48 -7.37
C LYS A 9 13.30 6.43 -7.14
N GLY A 10 13.01 7.29 -8.11
CA GLY A 10 11.88 8.20 -8.08
C GLY A 10 11.14 8.16 -9.43
N ILE A 11 9.83 7.98 -9.38
CA ILE A 11 8.96 8.00 -10.56
C ILE A 11 7.90 9.07 -10.36
N LEU A 12 7.71 9.89 -11.38
CA LEU A 12 6.63 10.88 -11.41
C LEU A 12 5.32 10.18 -11.78
N VAL A 13 4.40 10.11 -10.83
CA VAL A 13 3.05 9.60 -11.06
C VAL A 13 2.21 10.74 -11.64
N THR A 14 1.86 10.64 -12.92
CA THR A 14 1.11 11.68 -13.66
C THR A 14 -0.37 11.36 -13.85
N LYS A 15 -0.79 10.13 -13.52
CA LYS A 15 -2.15 9.64 -13.73
C LYS A 15 -2.80 9.28 -12.40
N ASP A 16 -3.89 9.95 -12.11
CA ASP A 16 -4.66 9.82 -10.88
C ASP A 16 -5.23 8.42 -10.65
N GLU A 17 -5.61 7.75 -11.74
CA GLU A 17 -6.19 6.40 -11.76
C GLU A 17 -5.28 5.35 -11.09
N TYR A 18 -3.98 5.61 -10.96
CA TYR A 18 -3.02 4.69 -10.36
C TYR A 18 -2.84 4.88 -8.85
N PHE A 19 -3.31 5.97 -8.25
CA PHE A 19 -2.96 6.29 -6.86
C PHE A 19 -3.50 5.29 -5.85
N LEU A 20 -4.74 4.83 -6.03
CA LEU A 20 -5.35 3.83 -5.14
C LEU A 20 -4.53 2.53 -5.14
N HIS A 21 -4.15 2.09 -6.34
CA HIS A 21 -3.43 0.83 -6.54
C HIS A 21 -1.97 0.93 -6.07
N LEU A 22 -1.29 2.04 -6.35
CA LEU A 22 0.05 2.33 -5.84
C LEU A 22 0.08 2.37 -4.30
N SER A 23 -0.91 3.02 -3.68
CA SER A 23 -1.04 3.04 -2.23
C SER A 23 -1.22 1.63 -1.65
N SER A 24 -2.08 0.84 -2.29
CA SER A 24 -2.33 -0.55 -1.89
C SER A 24 -1.07 -1.40 -2.03
N TYR A 25 -0.29 -1.20 -3.08
CA TYR A 25 1.00 -1.86 -3.27
C TYR A 25 2.00 -1.55 -2.15
N ILE A 26 2.13 -0.28 -1.76
CA ILE A 26 2.97 0.12 -0.63
C ILE A 26 2.52 -0.59 0.66
N HIS A 27 1.22 -0.70 0.89
CA HIS A 27 0.67 -1.37 2.07
C HIS A 27 0.80 -2.90 2.05
N VAL A 28 1.02 -3.50 0.87
CA VAL A 28 1.31 -4.94 0.71
C VAL A 28 2.79 -5.28 0.94
N ASN A 29 3.71 -4.32 0.82
CA ASN A 29 5.16 -4.55 1.01
C ASN A 29 5.54 -5.36 2.27
N PRO A 30 4.89 -5.17 3.45
CA PRO A 30 5.23 -5.93 4.64
C PRO A 30 5.10 -7.45 4.48
N ILE A 31 4.32 -7.96 3.52
CA ILE A 31 4.15 -9.40 3.26
C ILE A 31 5.46 -10.06 2.84
N GLU A 32 6.34 -9.33 2.16
CA GLU A 32 7.63 -9.84 1.69
C GLU A 32 8.69 -9.92 2.81
N LEU A 33 8.37 -9.43 4.02
CA LEU A 33 9.31 -9.44 5.14
C LEU A 33 9.46 -10.86 5.72
N PRO A 34 10.70 -11.29 6.08
CA PRO A 34 10.95 -12.62 6.64
C PRO A 34 10.10 -12.98 7.87
N ASN A 35 9.79 -11.98 8.70
CA ASN A 35 9.03 -12.13 9.94
C ASN A 35 7.53 -11.81 9.79
N TYR A 36 7.02 -11.68 8.55
CA TYR A 36 5.60 -11.38 8.33
C TYR A 36 4.65 -12.43 8.92
N SER A 37 5.07 -13.70 8.94
CA SER A 37 4.30 -14.81 9.53
C SER A 37 3.93 -14.58 11.00
N GLU A 38 4.76 -13.84 11.74
CA GLU A 38 4.53 -13.50 13.15
C GLU A 38 3.45 -12.42 13.31
N ILE A 39 3.37 -11.48 12.36
CA ILE A 39 2.41 -10.37 12.33
C ILE A 39 0.99 -10.85 11.97
N ARG A 40 0.90 -11.97 11.21
CA ARG A 40 -0.31 -12.68 10.74
C ARG A 40 -1.23 -11.92 9.80
N LYS A 41 -1.39 -10.60 9.97
CA LYS A 41 -2.26 -9.74 9.15
C LYS A 41 -1.62 -8.37 8.90
N LEU A 42 -1.76 -7.84 7.68
CA LEU A 42 -1.28 -6.51 7.30
C LEU A 42 -1.68 -5.39 8.30
N GLU A 43 -2.92 -5.43 8.79
CA GLU A 43 -3.48 -4.45 9.74
C GLU A 43 -2.79 -4.43 11.13
N ASN A 44 -1.99 -5.46 11.43
CA ASN A 44 -1.20 -5.54 12.65
C ASN A 44 0.24 -5.03 12.48
N TYR A 45 0.68 -4.74 11.26
CA TYR A 45 2.04 -4.27 11.02
C TYR A 45 2.18 -2.80 11.46
N PRO A 46 2.97 -2.50 12.52
CA PRO A 46 2.96 -1.18 13.14
C PRO A 46 3.63 -0.10 12.28
N TYR A 47 4.59 -0.50 11.43
CA TYR A 47 5.40 0.39 10.58
C TYR A 47 4.77 0.64 9.20
N SER A 48 3.44 0.64 9.13
CA SER A 48 2.67 1.00 7.95
C SER A 48 1.50 1.89 8.34
N SER A 49 1.06 2.76 7.44
CA SER A 49 -0.17 3.55 7.59
C SER A 49 -1.43 2.75 7.23
N TYR A 50 -1.31 1.48 6.84
CA TYR A 50 -2.45 0.66 6.41
C TYR A 50 -3.60 0.65 7.43
N SER A 51 -3.30 0.53 8.73
CA SER A 51 -4.33 0.54 9.79
C SER A 51 -5.13 1.85 9.83
N ASP A 52 -4.52 2.98 9.43
CA ASP A 52 -5.22 4.25 9.26
C ASP A 52 -6.11 4.26 8.02
N TYR A 53 -5.67 3.62 6.93
CA TYR A 53 -6.42 3.53 5.66
C TYR A 53 -7.62 2.59 5.72
N ILE A 54 -7.70 1.72 6.72
CA ILE A 54 -8.85 0.86 6.98
C ILE A 54 -9.66 1.28 8.22
N GLY A 55 -9.39 2.47 8.77
CA GLY A 55 -10.14 3.05 9.88
C GLY A 55 -9.91 2.41 11.26
N LYS A 56 -8.89 1.56 11.42
CA LYS A 56 -8.53 0.96 12.73
C LYS A 56 -7.64 1.86 13.59
N ARG A 57 -6.91 2.78 12.96
CA ARG A 57 -6.08 3.79 13.60
C ARG A 57 -6.43 5.17 13.04
N ASN A 58 -6.19 6.21 13.83
CA ASN A 58 -6.38 7.59 13.40
C ASN A 58 -5.18 8.44 13.81
N ALA A 59 -4.04 8.19 13.19
CA ALA A 59 -2.82 8.96 13.42
C ALA A 59 -3.00 10.40 12.87
N PRO A 60 -2.75 11.45 13.69
CA PRO A 60 -3.03 12.83 13.29
C PRO A 60 -2.11 13.35 12.16
N TRP A 61 -1.00 12.66 11.88
CA TRP A 61 -0.07 13.00 10.79
C TRP A 61 -0.34 12.23 9.48
N VAL A 62 -1.37 11.38 9.41
CA VAL A 62 -1.67 10.57 8.21
C VAL A 62 -2.81 11.19 7.42
N TYR A 63 -2.47 11.80 6.28
CA TYR A 63 -3.43 12.36 5.33
C TYR A 63 -3.92 11.28 4.35
N ARG A 64 -4.97 10.56 4.74
CA ARG A 64 -5.57 9.49 3.93
C ARG A 64 -6.64 9.94 2.94
N THR A 65 -7.22 11.13 3.14
CA THR A 65 -8.33 11.64 2.32
C THR A 65 -7.94 11.78 0.86
N TYR A 66 -6.72 12.25 0.56
CA TYR A 66 -6.22 12.40 -0.80
C TYR A 66 -6.36 11.13 -1.64
N ILE A 67 -6.15 9.96 -1.03
CA ILE A 67 -6.25 8.66 -1.71
C ILE A 67 -7.66 8.07 -1.58
N LEU A 68 -8.25 8.12 -0.39
CA LEU A 68 -9.58 7.55 -0.14
C LEU A 68 -10.70 8.31 -0.86
N ASP A 69 -10.50 9.56 -1.24
CA ASP A 69 -11.48 10.37 -1.96
C ASP A 69 -11.61 9.99 -3.45
N TYR A 70 -10.70 9.16 -3.98
CA TYR A 70 -10.88 8.51 -5.30
C TYR A 70 -11.95 7.41 -5.28
N ILE A 71 -12.36 6.93 -4.10
CA ILE A 71 -13.45 5.96 -3.94
C ILE A 71 -14.78 6.71 -3.86
N ASP A 72 -15.81 6.22 -4.56
CA ASP A 72 -17.14 6.85 -4.60
C ASP A 72 -17.68 7.10 -3.18
N LYS A 73 -18.25 8.30 -2.98
CA LYS A 73 -18.83 8.75 -1.71
C LYS A 73 -20.01 7.90 -1.24
N LYS A 74 -20.64 7.12 -2.12
CA LYS A 74 -21.72 6.18 -1.77
C LYS A 74 -21.21 4.92 -1.06
N GLU A 75 -19.91 4.62 -1.16
CA GLU A 75 -19.32 3.41 -0.64
C GLU A 75 -18.54 3.67 0.66
N ASN A 76 -18.42 2.64 1.51
CA ASN A 76 -17.54 2.71 2.66
C ASN A 76 -16.08 2.62 2.20
N LYS A 77 -15.43 3.78 2.08
CA LYS A 77 -14.05 3.94 1.60
C LYS A 77 -13.04 3.02 2.30
N PHE A 78 -13.18 2.82 3.62
CA PHE A 78 -12.28 1.94 4.38
C PHE A 78 -12.46 0.47 3.99
N THR A 79 -13.69 0.04 3.77
CA THR A 79 -14.01 -1.34 3.34
C THR A 79 -13.49 -1.61 1.93
N ILE A 80 -13.70 -0.67 1.00
CA ILE A 80 -13.23 -0.80 -0.38
C ILE A 80 -11.71 -0.82 -0.43
N TYR A 81 -11.04 0.11 0.24
CA TYR A 81 -9.58 0.14 0.30
C TYR A 81 -8.99 -1.17 0.87
N LYS A 82 -9.60 -1.69 1.94
CA LYS A 82 -9.21 -2.97 2.54
C LYS A 82 -9.34 -4.11 1.53
N LYS A 83 -10.46 -4.18 0.80
CA LYS A 83 -10.72 -5.21 -0.21
C LYS A 83 -9.67 -5.18 -1.33
N GLU A 84 -9.43 -4.01 -1.91
CA GLU A 84 -8.41 -3.80 -2.95
C GLU A 84 -7.02 -4.25 -2.48
N THR A 85 -6.62 -3.85 -1.27
CA THR A 85 -5.32 -4.22 -0.70
C THR A 85 -5.22 -5.72 -0.45
N GLU A 86 -6.27 -6.37 0.05
CA GLU A 86 -6.30 -7.82 0.29
C GLU A 86 -6.35 -8.64 -1.01
N GLU A 87 -7.01 -8.14 -2.06
CA GLU A 87 -6.99 -8.74 -3.39
C GLU A 87 -5.58 -8.68 -3.99
N LEU A 88 -4.92 -7.52 -3.88
CA LEU A 88 -3.51 -7.36 -4.28
C LEU A 88 -2.56 -8.27 -3.48
N ALA A 89 -2.80 -8.43 -2.18
CA ALA A 89 -2.01 -9.33 -1.33
C ALA A 89 -2.08 -10.79 -1.83
N LYS A 90 -3.23 -11.22 -2.35
CA LYS A 90 -3.48 -12.56 -2.91
C LYS A 90 -3.06 -12.70 -4.38
N ALA A 91 -2.78 -11.59 -5.06
CA ALA A 91 -2.37 -11.62 -6.46
C ALA A 91 -1.08 -12.43 -6.64
N SER A 92 -0.98 -13.12 -7.78
CA SER A 92 0.19 -13.95 -8.11
C SER A 92 1.50 -13.14 -8.07
N ASP A 93 2.60 -13.80 -7.72
CA ASP A 93 3.93 -13.17 -7.71
C ASP A 93 4.30 -12.58 -9.08
N LYS A 94 3.78 -13.14 -10.17
CA LYS A 94 3.91 -12.60 -11.52
C LYS A 94 3.28 -11.21 -11.64
N TYR A 95 2.08 -11.03 -11.10
CA TYR A 95 1.37 -9.75 -11.12
C TYR A 95 2.12 -8.71 -10.27
N LYS A 96 2.55 -9.08 -9.07
CA LYS A 96 3.34 -8.19 -8.20
C LYS A 96 4.65 -7.77 -8.86
N LYS A 97 5.34 -8.69 -9.54
CA LYS A 97 6.56 -8.40 -10.32
C LYS A 97 6.29 -7.50 -11.52
N GLN A 98 5.22 -7.73 -12.27
CA GLN A 98 4.82 -6.88 -13.39
C GLN A 98 4.45 -5.46 -12.92
N PHE A 99 3.73 -5.35 -11.81
CA PHE A 99 3.41 -4.05 -11.23
C PHE A 99 4.67 -3.34 -10.71
N LYS A 100 5.57 -4.09 -10.08
CA LYS A 100 6.88 -3.61 -9.66
C LYS A 100 7.75 -3.16 -10.85
N SER A 101 7.67 -3.80 -12.02
CA SER A 101 8.39 -3.34 -13.22
C SER A 101 7.77 -2.07 -13.79
N LEU A 102 6.44 -1.96 -13.84
CA LEU A 102 5.72 -0.73 -14.23
C LEU A 102 6.03 0.47 -13.33
N LEU A 103 6.41 0.23 -12.07
CA LEU A 103 6.79 1.25 -11.09
C LEU A 103 8.31 1.43 -10.90
N LEU A 104 9.16 0.68 -11.61
CA LEU A 104 10.61 0.72 -11.41
C LEU A 104 11.45 0.73 -12.70
N GLU A 105 10.78 0.74 -13.86
CA GLU A 105 11.29 1.16 -15.18
C GLU A 105 11.13 2.67 -15.35
#